data_AF-A0A5D4M361-F1
#
_entry.id   AF-A0A5D4M361-F1
#
_cell.length_a   1.000
_cell.length_b   1.000
_cell.length_c   1.000
_cell.angle_alpha   90.00
_cell.angle_beta   90.00
_cell.angle_gamma   90.00
#
_symmetry.space_group_name_H-M   'P 1'
#
loop_
_entity.id
_entity.type
_entity.pdbx_description
1 polymer ?
#
loop_
_entity_poly.entity_id
_entity_poly.type
_entity_poly.pdbx_seq_one_letter_code
_entity_poly.pdbx_strand_id
1 'polypeptide(L)'
;MNILVTGGVGYIGSHTCVALLEAGYNVIVADNLYNSKAETIDKIKQITKQEIIFCQIDVTNEKAVDDIFSNHSLDGVIHFAGLKAVGESVRIPVDYYFNNLVSTMVLAKACQKFGVNRFVFSSSATVYGDNTVPFEETMNLLPTTNPYGETKAMSERILTDVAKANPEFSVALLRYFNPVGAHESGLIGEAPNGIPNNLMPYVTQVAKGKLEKLRVFGDDYPTEDGTGVRDYIHVLDLAEGHVAALGNLKEGAHVYNLGTGQGTSVLELVKAFKEANGIEVPYEIVDRRPGDIASCYADASKAERELGWTAKRDVITMCRDAWRFEKNYKDLVESK
;
A
#
# COMPACT_ATOMS: atom_id res chain seq x y z
N MET A 1 15.35 6.73 -15.75
CA MET A 1 15.76 5.62 -14.87
C MET A 1 14.81 4.45 -15.06
N ASN A 2 15.29 3.22 -15.05
CA ASN A 2 14.52 1.98 -15.15
C ASN A 2 14.24 1.43 -13.75
N ILE A 3 12.96 1.39 -13.36
CA ILE A 3 12.54 1.03 -12.01
C ILE A 3 11.82 -0.31 -12.05
N LEU A 4 12.32 -1.27 -11.28
CA LEU A 4 11.62 -2.52 -11.03
C LEU A 4 10.55 -2.29 -9.96
N VAL A 5 9.29 -2.49 -10.30
CA VAL A 5 8.16 -2.39 -9.38
C VAL A 5 7.60 -3.79 -9.15
N THR A 6 7.92 -4.38 -8.00
CA THR A 6 7.37 -5.69 -7.66
C THR A 6 5.99 -5.54 -7.01
N GLY A 7 5.04 -6.42 -7.31
CA GLY A 7 3.64 -6.22 -6.93
C GLY A 7 2.98 -5.07 -7.71
N GLY A 8 3.53 -4.73 -8.88
CA GLY A 8 3.22 -3.51 -9.63
C GLY A 8 1.85 -3.50 -10.31
N VAL A 9 1.11 -4.62 -10.31
CA VAL A 9 -0.30 -4.66 -10.74
C VAL A 9 -1.27 -4.81 -9.57
N GLY A 10 -0.77 -4.79 -8.33
CA GLY A 10 -1.60 -4.62 -7.14
C GLY A 10 -2.20 -3.22 -7.03
N TYR A 11 -2.99 -2.99 -5.98
CA TYR A 11 -3.68 -1.71 -5.77
C TYR A 11 -2.71 -0.51 -5.74
N ILE A 12 -1.81 -0.44 -4.77
CA ILE A 12 -0.86 0.70 -4.63
C ILE A 12 0.19 0.66 -5.76
N GLY A 13 0.65 -0.54 -6.11
CA GLY A 13 1.66 -0.75 -7.15
C GLY A 13 1.23 -0.19 -8.51
N SER A 14 0.00 -0.43 -8.93
CA SER A 14 -0.51 0.07 -10.23
C SER A 14 -0.60 1.59 -10.30
N HIS A 15 -1.03 2.25 -9.22
CA HIS A 15 -1.06 3.70 -9.13
C HIS A 15 0.37 4.29 -9.11
N THR A 16 1.31 3.59 -8.46
CA THR A 16 2.72 3.98 -8.45
C THR A 16 3.37 3.80 -9.83
N CYS A 17 3.03 2.75 -10.58
CA CYS A 17 3.45 2.59 -11.97
C CYS A 17 2.99 3.76 -12.84
N VAL A 18 1.74 4.22 -12.68
CA VAL A 18 1.23 5.42 -13.38
C VAL A 18 2.06 6.65 -12.99
N ALA A 19 2.21 6.93 -11.69
CA ALA A 19 2.95 8.10 -11.21
C ALA A 19 4.42 8.11 -11.66
N LEU A 20 5.08 6.94 -11.69
CA LEU A 20 6.45 6.78 -12.20
C LEU A 20 6.54 7.10 -13.70
N LEU A 21 5.64 6.55 -14.51
CA LEU A 21 5.61 6.79 -15.96
C LEU A 21 5.34 8.26 -16.27
N GLU A 22 4.42 8.91 -15.55
CA GLU A 22 4.13 10.34 -15.69
C GLU A 22 5.30 11.23 -15.25
N ALA A 23 6.11 10.78 -14.29
CA ALA A 23 7.35 11.43 -13.88
C ALA A 23 8.54 11.12 -14.81
N GLY A 24 8.34 10.39 -15.91
CA GLY A 24 9.38 10.10 -16.92
C GLY A 24 10.32 8.95 -16.58
N TYR A 25 9.95 8.09 -15.62
CA TYR A 25 10.65 6.83 -15.35
C TYR A 25 10.16 5.72 -16.30
N ASN A 26 11.05 4.79 -16.63
CA ASN A 26 10.66 3.54 -17.28
C ASN A 26 10.32 2.50 -16.20
N VAL A 27 9.28 1.71 -16.43
CA VAL A 27 8.79 0.76 -15.42
C VAL A 27 8.88 -0.67 -15.95
N ILE A 28 9.43 -1.54 -15.11
CA ILE A 28 9.42 -3.00 -15.26
C ILE A 28 8.64 -3.56 -14.09
N VAL A 29 7.59 -4.35 -14.35
CA VAL A 29 6.73 -4.93 -13.31
C VAL A 29 7.05 -6.40 -13.12
N ALA A 30 7.20 -6.83 -11.87
CA ALA A 30 7.23 -8.23 -11.48
C ALA A 30 6.05 -8.56 -10.55
N ASP A 31 5.16 -9.45 -10.95
CA ASP A 31 3.98 -9.81 -10.17
C ASP A 31 3.53 -11.25 -10.46
N ASN A 32 3.10 -12.00 -9.44
CA ASN A 32 2.63 -13.37 -9.60
C ASN A 32 1.11 -13.48 -9.80
N LEU A 33 0.40 -12.34 -9.77
CA LEU A 33 -1.05 -12.22 -9.94
C LEU A 33 -1.89 -12.84 -8.82
N TYR A 34 -1.30 -13.13 -7.65
CA TYR A 34 -2.01 -13.77 -6.53
C TYR A 34 -3.24 -12.97 -6.05
N ASN A 35 -3.13 -11.64 -6.01
CA ASN A 35 -4.21 -10.75 -5.58
C ASN A 35 -4.38 -9.54 -6.52
N SER A 36 -4.19 -9.79 -7.82
CA SER A 36 -4.22 -8.78 -8.87
C SER A 36 -4.56 -9.43 -10.21
N LYS A 37 -4.78 -8.63 -11.26
CA LYS A 37 -5.11 -9.13 -12.60
C LYS A 37 -4.16 -8.54 -13.65
N ALA A 38 -3.70 -9.36 -14.59
CA ALA A 38 -2.79 -8.95 -15.66
C ALA A 38 -3.35 -7.81 -16.52
N GLU A 39 -4.68 -7.75 -16.72
CA GLU A 39 -5.39 -6.66 -17.42
C GLU A 39 -5.13 -5.26 -16.81
N THR A 40 -4.62 -5.17 -15.59
CA THR A 40 -4.19 -3.90 -14.98
C THR A 40 -3.05 -3.26 -15.78
N ILE A 41 -2.20 -4.05 -16.45
CA ILE A 41 -1.17 -3.55 -17.35
C ILE A 41 -1.78 -2.74 -18.49
N ASP A 42 -2.81 -3.25 -19.15
CA ASP A 42 -3.46 -2.56 -20.27
C ASP A 42 -4.13 -1.25 -19.79
N LYS A 43 -4.70 -1.26 -18.59
CA LYS A 43 -5.28 -0.06 -17.95
C LYS A 43 -4.20 0.99 -17.65
N ILE A 44 -3.03 0.58 -17.15
CA ILE A 44 -1.87 1.49 -16.96
C ILE A 44 -1.46 2.10 -18.30
N LYS A 45 -1.24 1.28 -19.34
CA LYS A 45 -0.89 1.77 -20.69
C LYS A 45 -1.96 2.71 -21.25
N GLN A 46 -3.23 2.43 -21.01
CA GLN A 46 -4.34 3.28 -21.46
C GLN A 46 -4.31 4.65 -20.78
N ILE A 47 -3.98 4.71 -19.49
CA ILE A 47 -3.88 5.95 -18.72
C ILE A 47 -2.67 6.77 -19.21
N THR A 48 -1.48 6.15 -19.24
CA THR A 48 -0.22 6.88 -19.42
C THR A 48 0.16 7.07 -20.89
N LYS A 49 -0.43 6.28 -21.79
CA LYS A 49 -0.01 6.15 -23.21
C LYS A 49 1.44 5.71 -23.37
N GLN A 50 1.99 5.03 -22.38
CA GLN A 50 3.37 4.55 -22.34
C GLN A 50 3.43 3.04 -22.20
N GLU A 51 4.51 2.45 -22.72
CA GLU A 51 4.77 1.01 -22.59
C GLU A 51 5.31 0.67 -21.19
N ILE A 52 5.05 -0.55 -20.76
CA ILE A 52 5.52 -1.13 -19.50
C ILE A 52 5.88 -2.59 -19.75
N ILE A 53 7.01 -3.02 -19.19
CA ILE A 53 7.45 -4.41 -19.27
C ILE A 53 6.78 -5.18 -18.14
N PHE A 54 6.14 -6.30 -18.44
CA PHE A 54 5.51 -7.15 -17.43
C PHE A 54 6.16 -8.53 -17.40
N CYS A 55 6.70 -8.90 -16.24
CA CYS A 55 7.27 -10.19 -15.93
C CYS A 55 6.35 -10.90 -14.93
N GLN A 56 5.60 -11.91 -15.39
CA GLN A 56 4.77 -12.71 -14.49
C GLN A 56 5.62 -13.72 -13.73
N ILE A 57 6.07 -13.36 -12.54
CA ILE A 57 6.97 -14.18 -11.71
C ILE A 57 6.61 -14.08 -10.23
N ASP A 58 6.99 -15.10 -9.47
CA ASP A 58 7.07 -15.02 -8.02
C ASP A 58 8.43 -14.46 -7.60
N VAL A 59 8.43 -13.39 -6.82
CA VAL A 59 9.66 -12.68 -6.39
C VAL A 59 10.44 -13.49 -5.34
N THR A 60 9.84 -14.52 -4.75
CA THR A 60 10.57 -15.49 -3.93
C THR A 60 11.46 -16.43 -4.76
N ASN A 61 11.27 -16.49 -6.07
CA ASN A 61 12.11 -17.27 -6.97
C ASN A 61 13.38 -16.49 -7.36
N GLU A 62 14.47 -16.78 -6.65
CA GLU A 62 15.77 -16.11 -6.86
C GLU A 62 16.24 -16.15 -8.31
N LYS A 63 16.10 -17.29 -9.01
CA LYS A 63 16.53 -17.41 -10.40
C LYS A 63 15.72 -16.49 -11.33
N ALA A 64 14.40 -16.44 -11.14
CA ALA A 64 13.55 -15.57 -11.95
C ALA A 64 13.86 -14.08 -11.71
N VAL A 65 14.18 -13.70 -10.48
CA VAL A 65 14.62 -12.34 -10.15
C VAL A 65 15.99 -12.03 -10.78
N ASP A 66 16.95 -12.95 -10.66
CA ASP A 66 18.26 -12.85 -11.33
C ASP A 66 18.12 -12.65 -12.86
N ASP A 67 17.19 -13.38 -13.49
CA ASP A 67 16.90 -13.25 -14.91
C ASP A 67 16.38 -11.84 -15.27
N ILE A 68 15.56 -11.20 -14.42
CA ILE A 68 15.12 -9.81 -14.63
C ILE A 68 16.31 -8.84 -14.52
N PHE A 69 17.10 -8.96 -13.44
CA PHE A 69 18.22 -8.04 -13.20
C PHE A 69 19.34 -8.18 -14.25
N SER A 70 19.52 -9.37 -14.83
CA SER A 70 20.51 -9.60 -15.89
C SER A 70 20.04 -9.13 -17.27
N ASN A 71 18.74 -9.17 -17.56
CA ASN A 71 18.18 -8.76 -18.84
C ASN A 71 17.78 -7.27 -18.91
N HIS A 72 17.74 -6.58 -17.78
CA HIS A 72 17.36 -5.17 -17.71
C HIS A 72 18.35 -4.36 -16.87
N SER A 73 18.83 -3.23 -17.39
CA SER A 73 19.66 -2.29 -16.63
C SER A 73 18.79 -1.51 -15.65
N LEU A 74 18.68 -1.97 -14.40
CA LEU A 74 17.84 -1.36 -13.37
C LEU A 74 18.58 -0.26 -12.61
N ASP A 75 17.88 0.85 -12.33
CA ASP A 75 18.40 1.98 -11.53
C ASP A 75 17.88 1.98 -10.09
N GLY A 76 16.81 1.23 -9.82
CA GLY A 76 16.19 1.10 -8.50
C GLY A 76 15.04 0.11 -8.45
N VAL A 77 14.63 -0.23 -7.23
CA VAL A 77 13.54 -1.17 -6.93
C VAL A 77 12.51 -0.48 -6.04
N ILE A 78 11.22 -0.67 -6.35
CA ILE A 78 10.10 -0.41 -5.44
C ILE A 78 9.41 -1.74 -5.14
N HIS A 79 9.42 -2.14 -3.87
CA HIS A 79 8.96 -3.45 -3.43
C HIS A 79 7.56 -3.36 -2.79
N PHE A 80 6.50 -3.69 -3.56
CA PHE A 80 5.14 -3.88 -3.03
C PHE A 80 4.76 -5.34 -2.84
N ALA A 81 5.41 -6.27 -3.54
CA ALA A 81 5.05 -7.70 -3.50
C ALA A 81 5.05 -8.21 -2.05
N GLY A 82 3.91 -8.67 -1.58
CA GLY A 82 3.70 -9.06 -0.19
C GLY A 82 2.23 -9.38 0.08
N LEU A 83 1.98 -10.37 0.93
CA LEU A 83 0.65 -10.60 1.50
C LEU A 83 0.36 -9.52 2.54
N LYS A 84 -0.88 -9.01 2.55
CA LYS A 84 -1.23 -7.77 3.28
C LYS A 84 -2.41 -7.85 4.25
N ALA A 85 -3.15 -8.94 4.30
CA ALA A 85 -4.37 -9.02 5.10
C ALA A 85 -4.07 -9.42 6.55
N VAL A 86 -4.24 -8.49 7.49
CA VAL A 86 -3.97 -8.69 8.93
C VAL A 86 -4.66 -9.94 9.48
N GLY A 87 -5.98 -10.08 9.30
CA GLY A 87 -6.73 -11.22 9.82
C GLY A 87 -6.41 -12.57 9.14
N GLU A 88 -5.93 -12.55 7.91
CA GLU A 88 -5.45 -13.75 7.23
C GLU A 88 -4.06 -14.16 7.74
N SER A 89 -3.18 -13.20 8.01
CA SER A 89 -1.83 -13.46 8.52
C SER A 89 -1.83 -14.24 9.83
N VAL A 90 -2.84 -14.06 10.69
CA VAL A 90 -3.01 -14.83 11.93
C VAL A 90 -3.39 -16.28 11.64
N ARG A 91 -4.13 -16.54 10.54
CA ARG A 91 -4.59 -17.88 10.14
C ARG A 91 -3.50 -18.66 9.38
N ILE A 92 -2.72 -17.99 8.55
CA ILE A 92 -1.64 -18.60 7.73
C ILE A 92 -0.29 -17.90 7.94
N PRO A 93 0.24 -17.87 9.18
CA PRO A 93 1.43 -17.09 9.52
C PRO A 93 2.67 -17.50 8.73
N VAL A 94 2.87 -18.79 8.49
CA VAL A 94 4.05 -19.31 7.77
C VAL A 94 4.11 -18.76 6.34
N ASP A 95 2.98 -18.69 5.64
CA ASP A 95 2.91 -18.17 4.26
C ASP A 95 3.25 -16.68 4.23
N TYR A 96 2.79 -15.91 5.22
CA TYR A 96 3.13 -14.49 5.35
C TYR A 96 4.62 -14.29 5.61
N TYR A 97 5.20 -15.01 6.58
CA TYR A 97 6.62 -14.94 6.86
C TYR A 97 7.46 -15.35 5.65
N PHE A 98 7.13 -16.48 5.01
CA PHE A 98 7.85 -16.96 3.83
C PHE A 98 7.77 -15.94 2.70
N ASN A 99 6.57 -15.58 2.26
CA ASN A 99 6.40 -14.69 1.10
C ASN A 99 7.04 -13.32 1.35
N ASN A 100 6.73 -12.68 2.48
CA ASN A 100 7.15 -11.29 2.71
C ASN A 100 8.65 -11.18 3.00
N LEU A 101 9.23 -12.11 3.78
CA LEU A 101 10.65 -12.05 4.11
C LEU A 101 11.52 -12.57 2.97
N VAL A 102 11.16 -13.70 2.34
CA VAL A 102 11.98 -14.28 1.27
C VAL A 102 12.02 -13.35 0.06
N SER A 103 10.88 -12.77 -0.34
CA SER A 103 10.88 -11.79 -1.46
C SER A 103 11.74 -10.56 -1.15
N THR A 104 11.70 -10.04 0.09
CA THR A 104 12.57 -8.94 0.53
C THR A 104 14.05 -9.35 0.43
N MET A 105 14.42 -10.52 0.97
CA MET A 105 15.80 -11.01 0.97
C MET A 105 16.32 -11.29 -0.45
N VAL A 106 15.51 -11.89 -1.31
CA VAL A 106 15.86 -12.17 -2.72
C VAL A 106 16.14 -10.87 -3.46
N LEU A 107 15.28 -9.85 -3.32
CA LEU A 107 15.50 -8.56 -3.97
C LEU A 107 16.72 -7.83 -3.42
N ALA A 108 16.93 -7.82 -2.10
CA ALA A 108 18.10 -7.20 -1.50
C ALA A 108 19.40 -7.86 -2.00
N LYS A 109 19.42 -9.19 -2.06
CA LYS A 109 20.54 -9.98 -2.61
C LYS A 109 20.78 -9.68 -4.09
N ALA A 110 19.72 -9.58 -4.90
CA ALA A 110 19.84 -9.21 -6.31
C ALA A 110 20.39 -7.78 -6.48
N CYS A 111 19.91 -6.82 -5.68
CA CYS A 111 20.42 -5.45 -5.68
C CYS A 111 21.92 -5.40 -5.42
N GLN A 112 22.41 -6.13 -4.41
CA GLN A 112 23.84 -6.23 -4.12
C GLN A 112 24.63 -6.89 -5.27
N LYS A 113 24.11 -8.00 -5.82
CA LYS A 113 24.76 -8.76 -6.89
C LYS A 113 24.94 -7.96 -8.18
N PHE A 114 23.96 -7.13 -8.53
CA PHE A 114 23.93 -6.39 -9.80
C PHE A 114 24.22 -4.88 -9.65
N GLY A 115 24.57 -4.42 -8.45
CA GLY A 115 24.94 -3.02 -8.20
C GLY A 115 23.78 -2.04 -8.29
N VAL A 116 22.56 -2.47 -7.95
CA VAL A 116 21.36 -1.60 -7.90
C VAL A 116 21.23 -1.02 -6.50
N ASN A 117 21.57 0.27 -6.37
CA ASN A 117 21.77 0.89 -5.05
C ASN A 117 20.56 1.68 -4.51
N ARG A 118 19.40 1.63 -5.17
CA ARG A 118 18.19 2.37 -4.77
C ARG A 118 17.05 1.41 -4.46
N PHE A 119 16.52 1.48 -3.24
CA PHE A 119 15.44 0.60 -2.80
C PHE A 119 14.35 1.38 -2.05
N VAL A 120 13.11 1.22 -2.46
CA VAL A 120 11.94 1.75 -1.75
C VAL A 120 11.11 0.58 -1.27
N PHE A 121 10.94 0.47 0.04
CA PHE A 121 10.22 -0.62 0.68
C PHE A 121 8.85 -0.17 1.17
N SER A 122 7.85 -1.01 0.86
CA SER A 122 6.50 -0.86 1.39
C SER A 122 6.37 -1.40 2.80
N SER A 123 6.57 -0.52 3.78
CA SER A 123 6.25 -0.80 5.18
C SER A 123 4.80 -0.40 5.51
N SER A 124 4.46 -0.37 6.80
CA SER A 124 3.10 -0.10 7.28
C SER A 124 3.09 0.50 8.67
N ALA A 125 2.10 1.32 8.99
CA ALA A 125 1.86 1.80 10.35
C ALA A 125 1.68 0.66 11.38
N THR A 126 1.40 -0.58 10.94
CA THR A 126 1.33 -1.74 11.84
C THR A 126 2.63 -2.04 12.58
N VAL A 127 3.78 -1.56 12.07
CA VAL A 127 5.07 -1.76 12.76
C VAL A 127 5.16 -1.00 14.07
N TYR A 128 4.34 0.05 14.26
CA TYR A 128 4.32 0.84 15.49
C TYR A 128 3.70 0.07 16.67
N GLY A 129 2.91 -0.99 16.43
CA GLY A 129 2.18 -1.67 17.49
C GLY A 129 1.20 -0.73 18.19
N ASP A 130 1.05 -0.88 19.51
CA ASP A 130 0.13 -0.08 20.33
C ASP A 130 0.80 1.20 20.88
N ASN A 131 1.48 1.94 20.00
CA ASN A 131 2.13 3.20 20.35
C ASN A 131 1.10 4.33 20.55
N THR A 132 1.54 5.46 21.11
CA THR A 132 0.72 6.67 21.24
C THR A 132 0.70 7.47 19.94
N VAL A 133 -0.47 7.94 19.52
CA VAL A 133 -0.64 8.82 18.35
C VAL A 133 -0.37 10.29 18.69
N PRO A 134 0.08 11.14 17.73
CA PRO A 134 0.44 10.80 16.35
C PRO A 134 1.70 9.93 16.29
N PHE A 135 1.79 9.03 15.32
CA PHE A 135 2.98 8.20 15.14
C PHE A 135 4.10 8.97 14.46
N GLU A 136 5.29 8.94 15.06
CA GLU A 136 6.50 9.61 14.58
C GLU A 136 7.58 8.56 14.23
N GLU A 137 8.41 8.81 13.22
CA GLU A 137 9.38 7.82 12.75
C GLU A 137 10.50 7.52 13.77
N THR A 138 10.71 8.41 14.74
CA THR A 138 11.68 8.26 15.84
C THR A 138 11.18 7.35 16.96
N MET A 139 9.92 6.93 16.93
CA MET A 139 9.37 6.03 17.96
C MET A 139 10.04 4.67 17.93
N ASN A 140 10.23 4.11 19.13
CA ASN A 140 10.58 2.71 19.26
C ASN A 140 9.40 1.85 18.78
N LEU A 141 9.68 0.84 17.95
CA LEU A 141 8.67 -0.12 17.54
C LEU A 141 8.28 -1.00 18.72
N LEU A 142 7.01 -0.95 19.11
CA LEU A 142 6.45 -1.86 20.09
C LEU A 142 6.13 -3.22 19.43
N PRO A 143 5.90 -4.29 20.22
CA PRO A 143 5.48 -5.57 19.67
C PRO A 143 4.28 -5.42 18.75
N THR A 144 4.37 -6.03 17.57
CA THR A 144 3.27 -6.00 16.60
C THR A 144 2.14 -6.93 17.06
N THR A 145 0.91 -6.64 16.64
CA THR A 145 -0.29 -7.40 17.07
C THR A 145 -0.61 -8.59 16.17
N ASN A 146 0.11 -8.77 15.07
CA ASN A 146 -0.20 -9.77 14.05
C ASN A 146 1.03 -10.12 13.18
N PRO A 147 1.07 -11.33 12.57
CA PRO A 147 2.19 -11.75 11.73
C PRO A 147 2.49 -10.82 10.56
N TYR A 148 1.49 -10.23 9.89
CA TYR A 148 1.74 -9.26 8.81
C TYR A 148 2.59 -8.08 9.28
N GLY A 149 2.21 -7.44 10.39
CA GLY A 149 2.99 -6.35 10.99
C GLY A 149 4.40 -6.79 11.35
N GLU A 150 4.55 -8.00 11.91
CA GLU A 150 5.87 -8.54 12.26
C GLU A 150 6.75 -8.73 11.02
N THR A 151 6.21 -9.23 9.90
CA THR A 151 6.99 -9.33 8.65
C THR A 151 7.48 -7.97 8.16
N LYS A 152 6.70 -6.89 8.32
CA LYS A 152 7.13 -5.54 7.92
C LYS A 152 8.24 -5.03 8.82
N ALA A 153 8.12 -5.20 10.15
CA ALA A 153 9.17 -4.82 11.09
C ALA A 153 10.47 -5.61 10.85
N MET A 154 10.37 -6.91 10.56
CA MET A 154 11.53 -7.74 10.22
C MET A 154 12.17 -7.32 8.89
N SER A 155 11.39 -7.04 7.85
CA SER A 155 11.91 -6.53 6.57
C SER A 155 12.60 -5.17 6.72
N GLU A 156 12.07 -4.26 7.54
CA GLU A 156 12.75 -3.00 7.87
C GLU A 156 14.13 -3.24 8.50
N ARG A 157 14.22 -4.17 9.47
CA ARG A 157 15.48 -4.54 10.12
C ARG A 157 16.47 -5.13 9.11
N ILE A 158 16.02 -6.08 8.29
CA ILE A 158 16.84 -6.71 7.23
C ILE A 158 17.43 -5.63 6.31
N LEU A 159 16.59 -4.73 5.77
CA LEU A 159 17.05 -3.71 4.84
C LEU A 159 17.94 -2.66 5.51
N THR A 160 17.69 -2.34 6.78
CA THR A 160 18.55 -1.46 7.58
C THR A 160 19.94 -2.06 7.78
N ASP A 161 20.01 -3.35 8.12
CA ASP A 161 21.28 -4.05 8.27
C ASP A 161 22.04 -4.18 6.94
N VAL A 162 21.32 -4.42 5.84
CA VAL A 162 21.91 -4.42 4.48
C VAL A 162 22.49 -3.05 4.14
N ALA A 163 21.74 -1.96 4.36
CA ALA A 163 22.21 -0.60 4.10
C ALA A 163 23.39 -0.21 4.99
N LYS A 164 23.39 -0.64 6.26
CA LYS A 164 24.51 -0.43 7.18
C LYS A 164 25.78 -1.16 6.74
N ALA A 165 25.64 -2.36 6.18
CA ALA A 165 26.76 -3.13 5.65
C ALA A 165 27.25 -2.63 4.27
N ASN A 166 26.42 -1.89 3.53
CA ASN A 166 26.70 -1.41 2.17
C ASN A 166 26.36 0.09 2.07
N PRO A 167 27.28 1.01 2.38
CA PRO A 167 26.98 2.44 2.51
C PRO A 167 26.36 3.11 1.28
N GLU A 168 26.65 2.60 0.07
CA GLU A 168 26.06 3.10 -1.17
C GLU A 168 24.57 2.70 -1.34
N PHE A 169 24.12 1.67 -0.62
CA PHE A 169 22.75 1.17 -0.70
C PHE A 169 21.79 2.10 0.06
N SER A 170 20.98 2.83 -0.70
CA SER A 170 20.03 3.81 -0.20
C SER A 170 18.64 3.20 -0.13
N VAL A 171 18.05 3.19 1.07
CA VAL A 171 16.75 2.58 1.34
C VAL A 171 15.77 3.61 1.89
N ALA A 172 14.60 3.74 1.27
CA ALA A 172 13.44 4.40 1.87
C ALA A 172 12.48 3.35 2.43
N LEU A 173 12.23 3.39 3.74
CA LEU A 173 11.27 2.56 4.45
C LEU A 173 9.98 3.38 4.63
N LEU A 174 9.04 3.20 3.72
CA LEU A 174 7.82 4.02 3.70
C LEU A 174 6.72 3.33 4.49
N ARG A 175 6.34 3.90 5.64
CA ARG A 175 5.28 3.39 6.52
C ARG A 175 3.95 4.02 6.13
N TYR A 176 3.16 3.26 5.37
CA TYR A 176 1.84 3.73 4.92
C TYR A 176 0.81 3.59 6.02
N PHE A 177 -0.14 4.53 6.05
CA PHE A 177 -1.34 4.44 6.85
C PHE A 177 -2.43 3.71 6.07
N ASN A 178 -3.60 4.31 5.85
CA ASN A 178 -4.73 3.63 5.23
C ASN A 178 -5.02 4.17 3.82
N PRO A 179 -4.35 3.65 2.77
CA PRO A 179 -4.60 4.10 1.40
C PRO A 179 -6.01 3.75 0.95
N VAL A 180 -6.68 4.74 0.34
CA VAL A 180 -8.03 4.66 -0.22
C VAL A 180 -8.13 5.50 -1.50
N GLY A 181 -9.26 5.40 -2.20
CA GLY A 181 -9.46 6.10 -3.48
C GLY A 181 -9.10 5.25 -4.69
N ALA A 182 -9.03 5.89 -5.84
CA ALA A 182 -8.66 5.25 -7.10
C ALA A 182 -8.06 6.30 -8.04
N HIS A 183 -7.58 5.87 -9.20
CA HIS A 183 -7.17 6.82 -10.23
C HIS A 183 -8.41 7.55 -10.77
N GLU A 184 -8.29 8.86 -11.00
CA GLU A 184 -9.38 9.74 -11.46
C GLU A 184 -10.00 9.32 -12.81
N SER A 185 -9.28 8.56 -13.65
CA SER A 185 -9.88 7.95 -14.86
C SER A 185 -10.95 6.89 -14.55
N GLY A 186 -10.96 6.33 -13.33
CA GLY A 186 -11.79 5.19 -12.94
C GLY A 186 -11.37 3.85 -13.58
N LEU A 187 -10.21 3.78 -14.25
CA LEU A 187 -9.74 2.56 -14.93
C LEU A 187 -8.99 1.60 -13.99
N ILE A 188 -8.25 2.14 -13.01
CA ILE A 188 -7.56 1.37 -11.96
C ILE A 188 -8.05 1.81 -10.58
N GLY A 189 -8.08 0.88 -9.62
CA GLY A 189 -8.60 1.07 -8.27
C GLY A 189 -8.46 -0.22 -7.46
N GLU A 190 -8.97 -0.24 -6.22
CA GLU A 190 -8.88 -1.43 -5.36
C GLU A 190 -10.00 -2.43 -5.70
N ALA A 191 -9.62 -3.62 -6.18
CA ALA A 191 -10.53 -4.73 -6.46
C ALA A 191 -10.02 -6.02 -5.80
N PRO A 192 -10.25 -6.20 -4.49
CA PRO A 192 -9.74 -7.36 -3.77
C PRO A 192 -10.50 -8.63 -4.16
N ASN A 193 -9.82 -9.79 -4.10
CA ASN A 193 -10.47 -11.08 -4.27
C ASN A 193 -11.39 -11.37 -3.07
N GLY A 194 -12.63 -11.80 -3.33
CA GLY A 194 -13.59 -12.17 -2.29
C GLY A 194 -14.18 -10.99 -1.52
N ILE A 195 -14.56 -11.23 -0.26
CA ILE A 195 -15.11 -10.19 0.63
C ILE A 195 -13.96 -9.29 1.09
N PRO A 196 -14.06 -7.96 0.90
CA PRO A 196 -13.00 -7.06 1.32
C PRO A 196 -12.73 -7.09 2.83
N ASN A 197 -11.45 -7.06 3.21
CA ASN A 197 -11.03 -6.88 4.60
C ASN A 197 -10.89 -5.39 5.00
N ASN A 198 -10.69 -4.52 4.01
CA ASN A 198 -10.51 -3.07 4.19
C ASN A 198 -11.85 -2.33 4.11
N LEU A 199 -11.96 -1.20 4.82
CA LEU A 199 -13.21 -0.46 4.98
C LEU A 199 -13.74 0.12 3.66
N MET A 200 -12.91 0.84 2.90
CA MET A 200 -13.37 1.55 1.69
C MET A 200 -13.95 0.59 0.61
N PRO A 201 -13.28 -0.53 0.25
CA PRO A 201 -13.90 -1.45 -0.71
C PRO A 201 -15.17 -2.13 -0.19
N TYR A 202 -15.32 -2.28 1.13
CA TYR A 202 -16.57 -2.78 1.71
C TYR A 202 -17.69 -1.74 1.54
N VAL A 203 -17.40 -0.47 1.85
CA VAL A 203 -18.31 0.66 1.67
C VAL A 203 -18.78 0.75 0.21
N THR A 204 -17.87 0.65 -0.76
CA THR A 204 -18.23 0.73 -2.19
C THR A 204 -19.04 -0.49 -2.65
N GLN A 205 -18.80 -1.69 -2.11
CA GLN A 205 -19.62 -2.87 -2.41
C GLN A 205 -21.04 -2.79 -1.84
N VAL A 206 -21.20 -2.20 -0.65
CA VAL A 206 -22.54 -1.89 -0.09
C VAL A 206 -23.25 -0.85 -0.95
N ALA A 207 -22.55 0.23 -1.33
CA ALA A 207 -23.09 1.25 -2.23
C ALA A 207 -23.52 0.70 -3.60
N LYS A 208 -22.85 -0.37 -4.07
CA LYS A 208 -23.20 -1.09 -5.32
C LYS A 208 -24.30 -2.14 -5.14
N GLY A 209 -24.77 -2.36 -3.91
CA GLY A 209 -25.79 -3.37 -3.59
C GLY A 209 -25.30 -4.82 -3.66
N LYS A 210 -23.98 -5.06 -3.70
CA LYS A 210 -23.41 -6.42 -3.63
C LYS A 210 -23.44 -6.98 -2.19
N LEU A 211 -23.30 -6.08 -1.22
CA LEU A 211 -23.40 -6.39 0.20
C LEU A 211 -24.58 -5.60 0.79
N GLU A 212 -25.31 -6.20 1.72
CA GLU A 212 -26.53 -5.59 2.25
C GLU A 212 -26.24 -4.39 3.16
N LYS A 213 -25.24 -4.53 4.05
CA LYS A 213 -24.86 -3.52 5.05
C LYS A 213 -23.37 -3.55 5.35
N LEU A 214 -22.82 -2.40 5.70
CA LEU A 214 -21.50 -2.28 6.30
C LEU A 214 -21.55 -2.72 7.77
N ARG A 215 -20.54 -3.47 8.22
CA ARG A 215 -20.35 -3.78 9.64
C ARG A 215 -19.33 -2.82 10.25
N VAL A 216 -19.77 -2.02 11.22
CA VAL A 216 -18.93 -1.10 11.99
C VAL A 216 -18.50 -1.80 13.28
N PHE A 217 -17.21 -2.11 13.38
CA PHE A 217 -16.66 -2.90 14.48
C PHE A 217 -16.37 -2.03 15.71
N GLY A 218 -17.31 -1.98 16.65
CA GLY A 218 -17.23 -1.22 17.90
C GLY A 218 -17.66 0.24 17.78
N ASP A 219 -18.38 0.71 18.81
CA ASP A 219 -18.87 2.08 19.01
C ASP A 219 -18.54 2.60 20.43
N ASP A 220 -17.61 1.96 21.12
CA ASP A 220 -17.23 2.23 22.51
C ASP A 220 -15.72 2.51 22.67
N TYR A 221 -15.01 2.77 21.57
CA TYR A 221 -13.62 3.25 21.64
C TYR A 221 -13.54 4.65 22.26
N PRO A 222 -12.40 5.03 22.87
CA PRO A 222 -12.19 6.38 23.39
C PRO A 222 -11.94 7.39 22.24
N THR A 223 -12.90 7.53 21.33
CA THR A 223 -12.91 8.44 20.17
C THR A 223 -14.22 9.24 20.18
N GLU A 224 -14.31 10.33 19.41
CA GLU A 224 -15.43 11.28 19.48
C GLU A 224 -16.80 10.63 19.22
N ASP A 225 -16.89 9.71 18.26
CA ASP A 225 -18.10 8.98 17.91
C ASP A 225 -18.10 7.50 18.34
N GLY A 226 -17.09 7.11 19.14
CA GLY A 226 -16.91 5.75 19.64
C GLY A 226 -16.37 4.74 18.62
N THR A 227 -16.22 5.10 17.34
CA THR A 227 -15.72 4.21 16.30
C THR A 227 -14.22 4.39 16.05
N GLY A 228 -13.59 3.39 15.40
CA GLY A 228 -12.16 3.43 15.13
C GLY A 228 -11.74 4.59 14.20
N VAL A 229 -10.67 5.29 14.56
CA VAL A 229 -10.11 6.42 13.81
C VAL A 229 -8.84 5.99 13.07
N ARG A 230 -8.75 6.33 11.78
CA ARG A 230 -7.61 6.01 10.91
C ARG A 230 -7.20 7.22 10.08
N ASP A 231 -5.93 7.32 9.74
CA ASP A 231 -5.43 8.28 8.75
C ASP A 231 -5.59 7.69 7.34
N TYR A 232 -6.67 8.11 6.67
CA TYR A 232 -6.91 7.76 5.28
C TYR A 232 -6.10 8.67 4.37
N ILE A 233 -5.37 8.06 3.45
CA ILE A 233 -4.55 8.76 2.46
C ILE A 233 -5.01 8.38 1.05
N HIS A 234 -5.07 9.35 0.13
CA HIS A 234 -5.42 9.05 -1.25
C HIS A 234 -4.30 8.23 -1.90
N VAL A 235 -4.65 7.15 -2.60
CA VAL A 235 -3.67 6.24 -3.22
C VAL A 235 -2.75 6.92 -4.24
N LEU A 236 -3.24 7.96 -4.93
CA LEU A 236 -2.39 8.79 -5.80
C LEU A 236 -1.41 9.68 -5.01
N ASP A 237 -1.80 10.25 -3.87
CA ASP A 237 -0.85 10.99 -3.01
C ASP A 237 0.24 10.03 -2.52
N LEU A 238 -0.17 8.83 -2.12
CA LEU A 238 0.76 7.78 -1.71
C LEU A 238 1.72 7.38 -2.85
N ALA A 239 1.20 7.17 -4.07
CA ALA A 239 2.00 6.87 -5.26
C ALA A 239 3.00 7.98 -5.58
N GLU A 240 2.58 9.25 -5.54
CA GLU A 240 3.46 10.42 -5.68
C GLU A 240 4.54 10.46 -4.59
N GLY A 241 4.24 9.99 -3.38
CA GLY A 241 5.19 9.84 -2.28
C GLY A 241 6.31 8.84 -2.56
N HIS A 242 6.04 7.80 -3.35
CA HIS A 242 7.08 6.87 -3.81
C HIS A 242 8.02 7.51 -4.82
N VAL A 243 7.47 8.29 -5.75
CA VAL A 243 8.26 9.04 -6.74
C VAL A 243 9.16 10.05 -6.01
N ALA A 244 8.61 10.77 -5.02
CA ALA A 244 9.36 11.70 -4.20
C ALA A 244 10.47 11.01 -3.38
N ALA A 245 10.16 9.87 -2.75
CA ALA A 245 11.13 9.08 -2.01
C ALA A 245 12.27 8.57 -2.91
N LEU A 246 11.94 7.99 -4.07
CA LEU A 246 12.91 7.49 -5.04
C LEU A 246 13.83 8.60 -5.56
N GLY A 247 13.28 9.78 -5.83
CA GLY A 247 14.04 10.95 -6.30
C GLY A 247 14.95 11.59 -5.24
N ASN A 248 14.65 11.40 -3.95
CA ASN A 248 15.36 11.99 -2.82
C ASN A 248 16.04 10.95 -1.91
N LEU A 249 16.34 9.76 -2.42
CA LEU A 249 17.04 8.72 -1.66
C LEU A 249 18.40 9.25 -1.16
N LYS A 250 18.69 8.95 0.11
CA LYS A 250 19.95 9.26 0.79
C LYS A 250 20.62 7.95 1.20
N GLU A 251 21.95 7.97 1.30
CA GLU A 251 22.75 6.84 1.77
C GLU A 251 22.24 6.31 3.11
N GLY A 252 22.20 4.98 3.25
CA GLY A 252 21.62 4.31 4.42
C GLY A 252 20.11 4.10 4.33
N ALA A 253 19.51 3.71 5.46
CA ALA A 253 18.07 3.46 5.55
C ALA A 253 17.34 4.61 6.23
N HIS A 254 16.30 5.14 5.58
CA HIS A 254 15.53 6.29 6.02
C HIS A 254 14.05 5.94 6.10
N VAL A 255 13.46 6.15 7.27
CA VAL A 255 12.04 5.90 7.52
C VAL A 255 11.23 7.16 7.25
N TYR A 256 10.06 7.00 6.61
CA TYR A 256 9.08 8.07 6.41
C TYR A 256 7.65 7.57 6.62
N ASN A 257 6.86 8.32 7.39
CA ASN A 257 5.42 8.14 7.45
C ASN A 257 4.76 8.79 6.24
N LEU A 258 3.94 8.02 5.52
CA LEU A 258 3.09 8.55 4.45
C LEU A 258 1.62 8.46 4.88
N GLY A 259 1.13 9.58 5.39
CA GLY A 259 -0.23 9.82 5.85
C GLY A 259 -0.61 11.30 5.64
N THR A 260 -1.84 11.65 5.99
CA THR A 260 -2.34 13.03 5.96
C THR A 260 -2.11 13.76 7.29
N GLY A 261 -1.90 13.00 8.36
CA GLY A 261 -1.91 13.48 9.74
C GLY A 261 -3.28 13.82 10.30
N GLN A 262 -4.35 13.54 9.55
CA GLN A 262 -5.74 13.72 9.98
C GLN A 262 -6.37 12.36 10.23
N GLY A 263 -6.84 12.15 11.47
CA GLY A 263 -7.67 10.99 11.79
C GLY A 263 -9.09 11.18 11.29
N THR A 264 -9.67 10.14 10.70
CA THR A 264 -11.08 10.07 10.33
C THR A 264 -11.69 8.80 10.91
N SER A 265 -12.85 8.92 11.56
CA SER A 265 -13.59 7.79 12.11
C SER A 265 -14.28 6.96 11.02
N VAL A 266 -14.80 5.79 11.39
CA VAL A 266 -15.58 4.96 10.46
C VAL A 266 -16.85 5.69 10.01
N LEU A 267 -17.56 6.35 10.92
CA LEU A 267 -18.82 7.04 10.59
C LEU A 267 -18.58 8.34 9.82
N GLU A 268 -17.48 9.05 10.10
CA GLU A 268 -17.05 10.20 9.30
C GLU A 268 -16.76 9.78 7.86
N LEU A 269 -16.09 8.64 7.64
CA LEU A 269 -15.85 8.12 6.29
C LEU A 269 -17.16 7.76 5.57
N VAL A 270 -18.12 7.14 6.26
CA VAL A 270 -19.45 6.83 5.70
C VAL A 270 -20.19 8.11 5.32
N LYS A 271 -20.14 9.14 6.17
CA LYS A 271 -20.72 10.46 5.90
C LYS A 271 -20.05 11.14 4.70
N ALA A 272 -18.72 11.12 4.64
CA ALA A 272 -17.94 11.65 3.52
C ALA A 272 -18.28 10.91 2.21
N PHE A 273 -18.51 9.60 2.26
CA PHE A 273 -18.93 8.83 1.09
C PHE A 273 -20.29 9.25 0.56
N LYS A 274 -21.25 9.45 1.46
CA LYS A 274 -22.58 9.97 1.12
C LYS A 274 -22.50 11.38 0.53
N GLU A 275 -21.71 12.26 1.13
CA GLU A 275 -21.50 13.63 0.65
C GLU A 275 -20.89 13.65 -0.76
N ALA A 276 -19.84 12.85 -0.98
CA ALA A 276 -19.13 12.79 -2.26
C ALA A 276 -19.99 12.23 -3.41
N ASN A 277 -20.88 11.27 -3.12
CA ASN A 277 -21.52 10.45 -4.15
C ASN A 277 -23.06 10.52 -4.16
N GLY A 278 -23.69 11.11 -3.15
CA GLY A 278 -25.15 11.12 -2.99
C GLY A 278 -25.76 9.74 -2.74
N ILE A 279 -24.98 8.79 -2.19
CA ILE A 279 -25.38 7.39 -1.98
C ILE A 279 -25.37 7.08 -0.49
N GLU A 280 -26.49 6.56 0.02
CA GLU A 280 -26.58 6.04 1.39
C GLU A 280 -25.84 4.70 1.49
N VAL A 281 -25.08 4.52 2.58
CA VAL A 281 -24.41 3.26 2.90
C VAL A 281 -25.02 2.75 4.19
N PRO A 282 -26.00 1.82 4.15
CA PRO A 282 -26.57 1.25 5.35
C PRO A 282 -25.49 0.48 6.13
N TYR A 283 -25.52 0.62 7.46
CA TYR A 283 -24.57 -0.03 8.35
C TYR A 283 -25.23 -0.57 9.61
N GLU A 284 -24.54 -1.48 10.29
CA GLU A 284 -24.85 -1.99 11.61
C GLU A 284 -23.61 -1.90 12.51
N ILE A 285 -23.79 -1.55 13.78
CA ILE A 285 -22.74 -1.64 14.79
C ILE A 285 -22.65 -3.10 15.26
N VAL A 286 -21.43 -3.64 15.31
CA VAL A 286 -21.12 -4.99 15.81
C VAL A 286 -19.97 -4.93 16.81
N ASP A 287 -19.66 -6.07 17.43
CA ASP A 287 -18.54 -6.18 18.38
C ASP A 287 -17.21 -5.69 17.77
N ARG A 288 -16.30 -5.24 18.63
CA ARG A 288 -14.92 -4.89 18.23
C ARG A 288 -14.25 -6.08 17.54
N ARG A 289 -13.52 -5.79 16.47
CA ARG A 289 -12.68 -6.79 15.81
C ARG A 289 -11.36 -6.95 16.59
N PRO A 290 -10.96 -8.18 16.97
CA PRO A 290 -9.70 -8.39 17.68
C PRO A 290 -8.50 -7.80 16.95
N GLY A 291 -7.67 -7.06 17.68
CA GLY A 291 -6.44 -6.42 17.16
C GLY A 291 -6.64 -5.02 16.58
N ASP A 292 -7.86 -4.50 16.47
CA ASP A 292 -8.08 -3.09 16.13
C ASP A 292 -7.73 -2.18 17.33
N ILE A 293 -6.97 -1.12 17.04
CA ILE A 293 -6.70 -0.02 17.97
C ILE A 293 -7.68 1.14 17.76
N ALA A 294 -7.86 1.95 18.80
CA ALA A 294 -8.81 3.06 18.80
C ALA A 294 -8.47 4.11 17.73
N SER A 295 -7.24 4.63 17.73
CA SER A 295 -6.78 5.69 16.83
C SER A 295 -5.42 5.35 16.22
N CYS A 296 -5.21 5.69 14.96
CA CYS A 296 -3.96 5.51 14.24
C CYS A 296 -3.80 6.61 13.17
N TYR A 297 -2.92 7.58 13.40
CA TYR A 297 -2.63 8.65 12.44
C TYR A 297 -1.18 9.15 12.52
N ALA A 298 -0.70 9.69 11.41
CA ALA A 298 0.71 10.04 11.22
C ALA A 298 1.06 11.42 11.78
N ASP A 299 2.30 11.60 12.23
CA ASP A 299 3.03 12.83 11.90
C ASP A 299 3.78 12.55 10.59
N ALA A 300 3.47 13.32 9.54
CA ALA A 300 4.08 13.20 8.21
C ALA A 300 5.04 14.38 7.90
N SER A 301 5.39 15.20 8.89
CA SER A 301 6.19 16.41 8.71
C SER A 301 7.62 16.12 8.24
N LYS A 302 8.16 14.93 8.54
CA LYS A 302 9.46 14.50 8.02
C LYS A 302 9.44 14.32 6.50
N ALA A 303 8.37 13.70 5.95
CA ALA A 303 8.23 13.52 4.51
C ALA A 303 8.09 14.87 3.79
N GLU A 304 7.39 15.83 4.38
CA GLU A 304 7.33 17.21 3.87
C GLU A 304 8.71 17.85 3.81
N ARG A 305 9.45 17.85 4.93
CA ARG A 305 10.75 18.51 5.03
C ARG A 305 11.82 17.88 4.14
N GLU A 306 11.86 16.55 4.05
CA GLU A 306 12.97 15.83 3.43
C GLU A 306 12.69 15.36 2.00
N LEU A 307 11.42 15.09 1.65
CA LEU A 307 11.02 14.63 0.32
C LEU A 307 10.29 15.71 -0.48
N GLY A 308 9.92 16.84 0.15
CA GLY A 308 9.07 17.85 -0.48
C GLY A 308 7.67 17.33 -0.79
N TRP A 309 7.21 16.33 -0.02
CA TRP A 309 5.95 15.63 -0.27
C TRP A 309 4.94 15.86 0.84
N THR A 310 3.70 16.12 0.47
CA THR A 310 2.53 16.18 1.36
C THR A 310 1.33 15.57 0.65
N ALA A 311 0.46 14.88 1.38
CA ALA A 311 -0.84 14.47 0.85
C ALA A 311 -1.72 15.71 0.55
N LYS A 312 -2.43 15.70 -0.57
CA LYS A 312 -3.17 16.88 -1.08
C LYS A 312 -4.65 16.64 -1.22
N ARG A 313 -5.07 15.39 -1.38
CA ARG A 313 -6.45 15.02 -1.68
C ARG A 313 -7.18 14.74 -0.38
N ASP A 314 -8.35 15.33 -0.23
CA ASP A 314 -9.20 15.18 0.96
C ASP A 314 -10.02 13.88 0.94
N VAL A 315 -10.68 13.59 2.07
CA VAL A 315 -11.51 12.39 2.23
C VAL A 315 -12.68 12.35 1.22
N ILE A 316 -13.22 13.51 0.84
CA ILE A 316 -14.29 13.62 -0.17
C ILE A 316 -13.79 13.15 -1.54
N THR A 317 -12.60 13.59 -1.93
CA THR A 317 -11.92 13.15 -3.16
C THR A 317 -11.66 11.66 -3.14
N MET A 318 -11.15 11.12 -2.02
CA MET A 318 -10.93 9.68 -1.83
C MET A 318 -12.22 8.88 -2.05
N CYS A 319 -13.33 9.27 -1.40
CA CYS A 319 -14.62 8.61 -1.54
C CYS A 319 -15.18 8.69 -2.97
N ARG A 320 -15.07 9.86 -3.61
CA ARG A 320 -15.54 10.08 -4.98
C ARG A 320 -14.81 9.17 -5.96
N ASP A 321 -13.49 9.10 -5.86
CA ASP A 321 -12.67 8.41 -6.85
C ASP A 321 -12.72 6.89 -6.62
N ALA A 322 -12.80 6.43 -5.36
CA ALA A 322 -13.10 5.03 -5.04
C ALA A 322 -14.43 4.57 -5.67
N TRP A 323 -15.49 5.39 -5.55
CA TRP A 323 -16.78 5.07 -6.16
C TRP A 323 -16.75 5.13 -7.69
N ARG A 324 -16.03 6.11 -8.27
CA ARG A 324 -15.85 6.22 -9.73
C ARG A 324 -15.29 4.94 -10.34
N PHE A 325 -14.29 4.34 -9.69
CA PHE A 325 -13.75 3.05 -10.10
C PHE A 325 -14.78 1.93 -9.89
N GLU A 326 -15.31 1.76 -8.67
CA GLU A 326 -16.19 0.62 -8.35
C GLU A 326 -17.45 0.61 -9.21
N LYS A 327 -18.04 1.77 -9.51
CA LYS A 327 -19.22 1.89 -10.38
C LYS A 327 -18.99 1.31 -11.79
N ASN A 328 -17.78 1.47 -12.33
CA ASN A 328 -17.42 1.02 -13.67
C ASN A 328 -16.80 -0.39 -13.67
N TYR A 329 -16.28 -0.82 -12.53
CA TYR A 329 -15.68 -2.14 -12.37
C TYR A 329 -16.74 -3.23 -12.54
N LYS A 330 -16.54 -4.14 -13.49
CA LYS A 330 -17.37 -5.33 -13.64
C LYS A 330 -16.57 -6.52 -13.13
N ASP A 331 -17.11 -7.21 -12.14
CA ASP A 331 -16.56 -8.50 -11.76
C ASP A 331 -16.70 -9.38 -12.99
N LEU A 332 -15.58 -9.88 -13.52
CA LEU A 332 -15.63 -11.01 -14.42
C LEU A 332 -16.25 -12.13 -13.58
N VAL A 333 -17.53 -12.41 -13.82
CA VAL A 333 -18.16 -13.62 -13.28
C VAL A 333 -17.33 -14.76 -13.85
N GLU A 334 -16.51 -15.39 -13.01
CA GLU A 334 -16.04 -16.73 -13.30
C GLU A 334 -17.31 -17.57 -13.41
N SER A 335 -17.71 -17.85 -14.65
CA SER A 335 -18.62 -18.94 -14.95
C SER A 335 -18.03 -20.17 -14.28
N LYS A 336 -18.67 -20.60 -13.20
CA LYS A 336 -18.41 -21.87 -12.51
C LYS A 336 -18.33 -23.03 -13.51
#